data_AF-A0A7S4B4M7-F1
#
_entry.id   AF-A0A7S4B4M7-F1
#
_cell.length_a   1.000
_cell.length_b   1.000
_cell.length_c   1.000
_cell.angle_alpha   90.00
_cell.angle_beta   90.00
_cell.angle_gamma   90.00
#
_symmetry.space_group_name_H-M   'P 1'
#
loop_
_entity.id
_entity.type
_entity.pdbx_description
1 polymer ?
#
loop_
_entity_poly.entity_id
_entity_poly.type
_entity_poly.pdbx_seq_one_letter_code
_entity_poly.pdbx_strand_id
1 'polypeptide(L)'
;TRQPRLAGRRGAARRGRQGSARNSQTTKMTNPRKPPQGTRAASRSAVRSCLGESIATRQGLRSRVGPRARAFASARASRAAALHFLVVSDWGGLPVWPWVTPAQIGVADAMGRIASRHNSKFALSLGDHFYFSGVRDEKDPRFRRTFERAFRAPSLLAPGFFRVVAGNHDHDGNISAQLAYASRRNSRWYYPALQYAWRESVPSGDGAVVAFVLIDTVLLCGMPRQPPPADAETHWRWLAARTRGAPQNAWSVHDRSTSLK
;
A
#
# COMPACT_ATOMS: atom_id res chain seq x y z
N THR A 1 10.31 -39.51 -56.88
CA THR A 1 10.77 -38.35 -57.68
C THR A 1 11.59 -37.43 -56.78
N ARG A 2 12.92 -37.42 -57.02
CA ARG A 2 13.99 -36.49 -56.59
C ARG A 2 13.85 -35.67 -55.29
N GLN A 3 14.73 -35.97 -54.31
CA GLN A 3 15.53 -34.93 -53.64
C GLN A 3 16.69 -34.49 -54.57
N PRO A 4 17.34 -33.33 -54.31
CA PRO A 4 18.62 -33.41 -53.58
C PRO A 4 19.03 -32.21 -52.67
N ARG A 5 19.75 -32.58 -51.60
CA ARG A 5 21.07 -32.09 -51.09
C ARG A 5 21.24 -30.77 -50.30
N LEU A 6 21.93 -31.00 -49.17
CA LEU A 6 22.69 -30.13 -48.26
C LEU A 6 23.98 -29.53 -48.87
N ALA A 7 24.36 -28.34 -48.40
CA ALA A 7 25.72 -27.86 -48.02
C ALA A 7 25.57 -26.36 -47.63
N GLY A 8 26.09 -25.77 -46.56
CA GLY A 8 27.26 -26.04 -45.72
C GLY A 8 28.24 -24.87 -45.86
N ARG A 9 28.46 -24.05 -44.81
CA ARG A 9 29.77 -23.40 -44.59
C ARG A 9 29.94 -22.80 -43.18
N ARG A 10 31.10 -23.13 -42.62
CA ARG A 10 31.71 -22.70 -41.35
C ARG A 10 32.37 -21.33 -41.51
N GLY A 11 32.47 -20.59 -40.41
CA GLY A 11 33.39 -19.45 -40.27
C GLY A 11 33.68 -19.20 -38.79
N ALA A 12 34.82 -19.68 -38.32
CA ALA A 12 35.38 -19.39 -37.00
C ALA A 12 36.47 -18.33 -37.14
N ALA A 13 36.54 -17.38 -36.20
CA ALA A 13 37.78 -16.65 -35.91
C ALA A 13 37.83 -16.26 -34.42
N ARG A 14 38.92 -16.70 -33.79
CA ARG A 14 39.36 -16.45 -32.40
C ARG A 14 40.26 -15.20 -32.33
N ARG A 15 40.50 -14.78 -31.07
CA ARG A 15 41.65 -14.05 -30.46
C ARG A 15 41.28 -12.62 -30.07
N GLY A 16 41.64 -12.09 -28.89
CA GLY A 16 42.59 -12.58 -27.89
C GLY A 16 42.44 -11.90 -26.52
N ARG A 17 43.11 -12.52 -25.54
CA ARG A 17 43.26 -12.18 -24.11
C ARG A 17 44.01 -10.86 -23.87
N GLN A 18 43.72 -10.22 -22.74
CA GLN A 18 44.61 -9.77 -21.64
C GLN A 18 43.67 -9.14 -20.58
N GLY A 19 43.70 -9.39 -19.27
CA GLY A 19 44.77 -9.78 -18.37
C GLY A 19 45.04 -8.61 -17.41
N SER A 20 44.43 -8.58 -16.22
CA SER A 20 45.02 -7.90 -15.05
C SER A 20 44.33 -8.32 -13.75
N ALA A 21 45.08 -9.03 -12.92
CA ALA A 21 44.82 -9.24 -11.51
C ALA A 21 45.77 -8.34 -10.72
N ARG A 22 45.27 -7.62 -9.70
CA ARG A 22 46.02 -7.11 -8.53
C ARG A 22 45.08 -7.16 -7.33
N ASN A 23 45.40 -8.01 -6.34
CA ASN A 23 46.00 -7.67 -5.04
C ASN A 23 45.20 -6.60 -4.27
N SER A 24 44.42 -6.96 -3.24
CA SER A 24 44.80 -7.34 -1.86
C SER A 24 45.21 -6.14 -1.00
N GLN A 25 44.43 -5.89 0.06
CA GLN A 25 44.72 -5.21 1.35
C GLN A 25 43.36 -5.04 2.05
N THR A 26 42.90 -5.96 2.91
CA THR A 26 43.18 -6.04 4.36
C THR A 26 43.57 -4.73 5.05
N THR A 27 42.59 -4.14 5.72
CA THR A 27 42.80 -3.41 6.98
C THR A 27 41.71 -3.81 7.98
N LYS A 28 42.05 -4.77 8.84
CA LYS A 28 41.55 -4.84 10.22
C LYS A 28 42.19 -3.67 10.98
N MET A 29 41.41 -2.94 11.78
CA MET A 29 41.80 -2.47 13.12
C MET A 29 40.61 -1.69 13.74
N THR A 30 39.90 -2.31 14.68
CA THR A 30 39.93 -2.04 16.13
C THR A 30 38.96 -0.94 16.57
N ASN A 31 37.83 -1.37 17.14
CA ASN A 31 37.16 -0.65 18.22
C ASN A 31 37.75 -1.20 19.52
N PRO A 32 38.13 -0.36 20.50
CA PRO A 32 37.32 -0.36 21.72
C PRO A 32 37.34 0.96 22.52
N ARG A 33 36.24 1.24 23.23
CA ARG A 33 36.17 1.50 24.71
C ARG A 33 34.99 2.43 25.08
N LYS A 34 33.99 1.83 25.72
CA LYS A 34 33.27 2.35 26.91
C LYS A 34 34.06 1.85 28.15
N PRO A 35 33.82 2.24 29.43
CA PRO A 35 32.86 3.18 30.05
C PRO A 35 33.61 4.08 31.12
N PRO A 36 33.04 4.62 32.24
CA PRO A 36 32.26 3.92 33.27
C PRO A 36 30.97 4.63 33.76
N GLN A 37 30.14 3.82 34.41
CA GLN A 37 29.02 4.20 35.28
C GLN A 37 29.56 4.74 36.61
N GLY A 38 28.91 5.77 37.15
CA GLY A 38 29.11 6.26 38.52
C GLY A 38 27.84 6.05 39.34
N THR A 39 27.96 5.29 40.41
CA THR A 39 26.97 5.07 41.48
C THR A 39 27.20 6.04 42.64
N ARG A 40 26.12 6.44 43.33
CA ARG A 40 25.97 6.72 44.79
C ARG A 40 24.81 7.72 44.96
N ALA A 41 23.69 7.33 45.58
CA ALA A 41 23.43 7.06 47.00
C ALA A 41 23.17 8.34 47.82
N ALA A 42 22.06 8.28 48.55
CA ALA A 42 21.35 9.28 49.33
C ALA A 42 22.19 10.03 50.39
N SER A 43 21.70 11.22 50.77
CA SER A 43 21.70 11.64 52.17
C SER A 43 20.54 12.60 52.49
N ARG A 44 20.07 12.48 53.74
CA ARG A 44 18.88 13.05 54.37
C ARG A 44 19.19 14.42 54.99
N SER A 45 18.17 15.27 55.14
CA SER A 45 17.80 16.04 56.37
C SER A 45 16.73 17.06 55.97
N ALA A 46 15.44 16.96 56.32
CA ALA A 46 14.80 17.10 57.63
C ALA A 46 15.02 18.47 58.29
N VAL A 47 14.10 19.42 58.05
CA VAL A 47 13.73 20.46 59.02
C VAL A 47 12.20 20.49 59.14
N ARG A 48 11.73 20.44 60.38
CA ARG A 48 10.34 20.32 60.82
C ARG A 48 9.59 21.66 60.80
N SER A 49 8.28 21.53 60.55
CA SER A 49 7.16 22.16 61.26
C SER A 49 7.00 23.69 61.23
N CYS A 50 5.84 24.13 60.71
CA CYS A 50 4.89 24.92 61.51
C CYS A 50 3.47 24.80 60.94
N LEU A 51 2.52 24.84 61.88
CA LEU A 51 1.08 24.60 61.81
C LEU A 51 0.31 25.45 60.80
N GLY A 52 -0.84 24.94 60.37
CA GLY A 52 -1.89 25.72 59.71
C GLY A 52 -2.87 24.85 58.95
N GLU A 53 -3.81 24.23 59.65
CA GLU A 53 -4.99 23.65 59.04
C GLU A 53 -5.74 24.72 58.24
N SER A 54 -6.02 24.43 56.98
CA SER A 54 -7.19 25.00 56.31
C SER A 54 -7.79 23.90 55.44
N ILE A 55 -8.85 23.30 55.96
CA ILE A 55 -9.77 22.47 55.20
C ILE A 55 -10.45 23.39 54.19
N ALA A 56 -9.81 23.57 53.03
CA ALA A 56 -10.44 24.18 51.87
C ALA A 56 -11.20 23.06 51.15
N THR A 57 -12.51 23.05 51.36
CA THR A 57 -13.50 22.31 50.59
C THR A 57 -13.20 22.49 49.10
N ARG A 58 -12.64 21.48 48.42
CA ARG A 58 -12.51 21.45 46.95
C ARG A 58 -13.89 21.19 46.33
N GLN A 59 -14.79 22.15 46.46
CA GLN A 59 -15.95 22.24 45.59
C GLN A 59 -15.53 22.93 44.29
N GLY A 60 -15.42 22.13 43.24
CA GLY A 60 -15.93 22.50 41.93
C GLY A 60 -15.22 23.62 41.16
N LEU A 61 -13.93 23.46 40.84
CA LEU A 61 -13.42 24.12 39.63
C LEU A 61 -13.84 23.30 38.40
N ARG A 62 -15.12 23.41 38.01
CA ARG A 62 -15.56 22.99 36.68
C ARG A 62 -14.95 23.99 35.69
N SER A 63 -13.79 23.67 35.15
CA SER A 63 -13.20 24.42 34.04
C SER A 63 -14.23 24.50 32.91
N ARG A 64 -14.79 25.69 32.67
CA ARG A 64 -15.69 25.94 31.55
C ARG A 64 -14.88 25.81 30.25
N VAL A 65 -14.88 24.60 29.67
CA VAL A 65 -14.32 24.38 28.33
C VAL A 65 -15.16 25.22 27.36
N GLY A 66 -14.53 26.23 26.77
CA GLY A 66 -15.20 27.19 25.89
C GLY A 66 -15.77 26.54 24.62
N PRO A 67 -16.73 27.19 23.93
CA PRO A 67 -17.43 26.64 22.76
C PRO A 67 -16.49 26.17 21.65
N ARG A 68 -15.39 26.90 21.42
CA ARG A 68 -14.34 26.54 20.46
C ARG A 68 -13.64 25.24 20.85
N ALA A 69 -13.19 25.11 22.09
CA ALA A 69 -12.53 23.89 22.56
C ALA A 69 -13.47 22.67 22.54
N ARG A 70 -14.77 22.87 22.80
CA ARG A 70 -15.80 21.83 22.63
C ARG A 70 -16.01 21.44 21.17
N ALA A 71 -16.07 22.41 20.25
CA ALA A 71 -16.19 22.13 18.82
C ALA A 71 -14.96 21.40 18.27
N PHE A 72 -13.75 21.80 18.68
CA PHE A 72 -12.52 21.09 18.33
C PHE A 72 -12.48 19.68 18.91
N ALA A 73 -12.90 19.48 20.16
CA ALA A 73 -12.99 18.16 20.77
C ALA A 73 -14.04 17.27 20.08
N SER A 74 -15.20 17.84 19.73
CA SER A 74 -16.27 17.15 19.00
C SER A 74 -15.86 16.77 17.57
N ALA A 75 -15.18 17.67 16.85
CA ALA A 75 -14.64 17.39 15.52
C ALA A 75 -13.51 16.34 15.56
N ARG A 76 -12.69 16.36 16.61
CA ARG A 76 -11.66 15.33 16.84
C ARG A 76 -12.30 13.97 17.18
N ALA A 77 -13.37 13.96 17.97
CA ALA A 77 -14.13 12.76 18.31
C ALA A 77 -14.87 12.19 17.09
N SER A 78 -15.53 13.02 16.28
CA SER A 78 -16.18 12.58 15.04
C SER A 78 -15.19 12.04 14.02
N ARG A 79 -14.00 12.64 13.93
CA ARG A 79 -12.93 12.15 13.06
C ARG A 79 -12.32 10.83 13.54
N ALA A 80 -12.25 10.62 14.86
CA ALA A 80 -11.86 9.34 15.45
C ALA A 80 -12.94 8.26 15.27
N ALA A 81 -14.19 8.68 15.06
CA ALA A 81 -15.34 7.81 14.86
C ALA A 81 -15.65 7.48 13.38
N ALA A 82 -14.72 7.77 12.46
CA ALA A 82 -14.87 7.51 11.03
C ALA A 82 -13.81 6.53 10.49
N LEU A 83 -14.20 5.71 9.51
CA LEU A 83 -13.28 4.87 8.75
C LEU A 83 -12.63 5.70 7.64
N HIS A 84 -11.32 5.91 7.72
CA HIS A 84 -10.56 6.60 6.67
C HIS A 84 -9.77 5.59 5.84
N PHE A 85 -9.87 5.68 4.53
CA PHE A 85 -9.05 4.93 3.58
C PHE A 85 -8.75 5.80 2.36
N LEU A 86 -7.74 5.44 1.58
CA LEU A 86 -7.40 6.13 0.34
C LEU A 86 -7.90 5.35 -0.87
N VAL A 87 -8.05 6.03 -2.00
CA VAL A 87 -8.31 5.41 -3.30
C VAL A 87 -7.35 6.00 -4.32
N VAL A 88 -6.71 5.14 -5.10
CA VAL A 88 -5.80 5.51 -6.18
C VAL A 88 -5.94 4.49 -7.32
N SER A 89 -5.80 4.93 -8.56
CA SER A 89 -5.81 4.09 -9.76
C SER A 89 -4.86 4.68 -10.78
N ASP A 90 -4.55 3.93 -11.85
CA ASP A 90 -3.88 4.48 -13.04
C ASP A 90 -2.53 5.15 -12.75
N TRP A 91 -1.80 4.61 -11.77
CA TRP A 91 -0.58 5.21 -11.25
C TRP A 91 0.69 4.56 -11.80
N GLY A 92 0.57 3.60 -12.72
CA GLY A 92 1.59 2.63 -13.07
C GLY A 92 2.85 3.11 -13.78
N GLY A 93 3.25 4.38 -13.64
CA GLY A 93 4.56 4.89 -14.03
C GLY A 93 4.91 4.64 -15.50
N LEU A 94 6.17 4.28 -15.74
CA LEU A 94 6.70 4.00 -17.08
C LEU A 94 7.38 2.63 -17.13
N PRO A 95 7.41 1.95 -18.29
CA PRO A 95 8.09 0.66 -18.47
C PRO A 95 9.61 0.80 -18.62
N VAL A 96 10.13 2.02 -18.67
CA VAL A 96 11.55 2.35 -18.83
C VAL A 96 11.98 3.36 -17.77
N TRP A 97 13.29 3.53 -17.60
CA TRP A 97 13.83 4.55 -16.70
C TRP A 97 13.22 5.95 -16.99
N PRO A 98 12.77 6.71 -15.98
CA PRO A 98 12.98 6.51 -14.54
C PRO A 98 11.95 5.62 -13.82
N TRP A 99 11.09 4.88 -14.55
CA TRP A 99 10.08 3.92 -14.07
C TRP A 99 8.87 4.53 -13.36
N VAL A 100 8.90 5.84 -13.17
CA VAL A 100 7.89 6.65 -12.49
C VAL A 100 7.64 7.92 -13.30
N THR A 101 6.53 8.61 -13.04
CA THR A 101 6.25 9.94 -13.60
C THR A 101 6.22 10.99 -12.48
N PRO A 102 6.44 12.28 -12.79
CA PRO A 102 6.26 13.35 -11.81
C PRO A 102 4.86 13.36 -11.17
N ALA A 103 3.82 13.08 -11.95
CA ALA A 103 2.44 12.98 -11.46
C ALA A 103 2.28 11.84 -10.45
N GLN A 104 2.82 10.65 -10.75
CA GLN A 104 2.80 9.52 -9.83
C GLN A 104 3.46 9.86 -8.48
N ILE A 105 4.63 10.51 -8.51
CA ILE A 105 5.34 10.91 -7.29
C ILE A 105 4.53 11.96 -6.51
N GLY A 106 3.95 12.95 -7.19
CA GLY A 106 3.10 13.96 -6.55
C GLY A 106 1.88 13.34 -5.84
N VAL A 107 1.23 12.36 -6.47
CA VAL A 107 0.12 11.59 -5.88
C VAL A 107 0.62 10.78 -4.68
N ALA A 108 1.74 10.07 -4.80
CA ALA A 108 2.29 9.27 -3.71
C ALA A 108 2.64 10.11 -2.47
N ASP A 109 3.23 11.30 -2.67
CA ASP A 109 3.54 12.24 -1.60
C ASP A 109 2.26 12.80 -0.95
N ALA A 110 1.24 13.11 -1.75
CA ALA A 110 -0.05 13.56 -1.23
C ALA A 110 -0.74 12.45 -0.41
N MET A 111 -0.75 11.22 -0.91
CA MET A 111 -1.26 10.05 -0.20
C MET A 111 -0.55 9.87 1.15
N GLY A 112 0.79 9.99 1.19
CA GLY A 112 1.55 9.89 2.43
C GLY A 112 1.12 10.93 3.48
N ARG A 113 0.95 12.19 3.08
CA ARG A 113 0.48 13.26 3.95
C ARG A 113 -0.96 13.04 4.41
N ILE A 114 -1.87 12.67 3.51
CA ILE A 114 -3.29 12.47 3.83
C ILE A 114 -3.46 11.25 4.75
N ALA A 115 -2.81 10.12 4.44
CA ALA A 115 -2.84 8.93 5.29
C ALA A 115 -2.34 9.22 6.70
N SER A 116 -1.23 9.95 6.83
CA SER A 116 -0.70 10.35 8.14
C SER A 116 -1.67 11.27 8.89
N ARG A 117 -2.24 12.27 8.21
CA ARG A 117 -3.20 13.19 8.82
C ARG A 117 -4.44 12.45 9.30
N HIS A 118 -5.03 11.60 8.47
CA HIS A 118 -6.33 10.94 8.73
C HIS A 118 -6.24 9.58 9.40
N ASN A 119 -5.02 9.07 9.65
CA ASN A 119 -4.80 7.72 10.13
C ASN A 119 -5.52 6.69 9.24
N SER A 120 -5.34 6.81 7.92
CA SER A 120 -5.99 5.94 6.95
C SER A 120 -5.60 4.48 7.19
N LYS A 121 -6.58 3.58 7.20
CA LYS A 121 -6.39 2.16 7.53
C LYS A 121 -5.75 1.37 6.39
N PHE A 122 -6.09 1.71 5.16
CA PHE A 122 -5.59 1.10 3.92
C PHE A 122 -5.80 2.05 2.74
N ALA A 123 -5.28 1.67 1.57
CA ALA A 123 -5.54 2.27 0.27
C ALA A 123 -6.14 1.20 -0.66
N LEU A 124 -7.17 1.58 -1.41
CA LEU A 124 -7.65 0.82 -2.56
C LEU A 124 -6.83 1.24 -3.79
N SER A 125 -6.21 0.27 -4.45
CA SER A 125 -5.52 0.44 -5.72
C SER A 125 -6.34 -0.22 -6.83
N LEU A 126 -6.96 0.57 -7.69
CA LEU A 126 -8.02 0.10 -8.58
C LEU A 126 -7.56 -0.11 -10.04
N GLY A 127 -6.40 -0.74 -10.22
CA GLY A 127 -5.91 -1.17 -11.53
C GLY A 127 -4.85 -0.28 -12.14
N ASP A 128 -4.28 -0.81 -13.23
CA ASP A 128 -3.21 -0.22 -14.04
C ASP A 128 -1.98 0.16 -13.22
N HIS A 129 -1.51 -0.81 -12.45
CA HIS A 129 -0.41 -0.66 -11.51
C HIS A 129 0.96 -0.56 -12.19
N PHE A 130 1.08 -1.10 -13.41
CA PHE A 130 2.34 -1.17 -14.14
C PHE A 130 2.12 -0.96 -15.65
N TYR A 131 2.18 0.29 -16.11
CA TYR A 131 2.03 0.62 -17.54
C TYR A 131 3.23 0.19 -18.40
N PHE A 132 3.07 -0.32 -19.62
CA PHE A 132 1.81 -0.59 -20.33
C PHE A 132 1.49 -2.09 -20.46
N SER A 133 2.33 -2.98 -19.93
CA SER A 133 2.15 -4.44 -20.10
C SER A 133 2.51 -5.19 -18.82
N GLY A 134 2.10 -4.61 -17.69
CA GLY A 134 2.21 -5.23 -16.38
C GLY A 134 3.66 -5.48 -15.95
N VAL A 135 3.82 -6.64 -15.33
CA VAL A 135 5.09 -7.20 -14.84
C VAL A 135 5.29 -8.58 -15.43
N ARG A 136 6.55 -9.04 -15.51
CA ARG A 136 6.86 -10.34 -16.11
C ARG A 136 6.75 -11.52 -15.13
N ASP A 137 7.19 -11.29 -13.90
CA ASP A 137 7.31 -12.29 -12.84
C ASP A 137 7.29 -11.61 -11.46
N GLU A 138 7.20 -12.37 -10.37
CA GLU A 138 7.09 -11.85 -9.00
C GLU A 138 8.36 -11.14 -8.50
N LYS A 139 9.46 -11.24 -9.24
CA LYS A 139 10.76 -10.61 -8.98
C LYS A 139 11.01 -9.42 -9.90
N ASP A 140 10.03 -9.03 -10.72
CA ASP A 140 10.18 -7.94 -11.66
C ASP A 140 10.63 -6.65 -10.93
N PRO A 141 11.72 -6.00 -11.38
CA PRO A 141 12.23 -4.80 -10.73
C PRO A 141 11.21 -3.66 -10.65
N ARG A 142 10.14 -3.71 -11.46
CA ARG A 142 9.05 -2.73 -11.44
C ARG A 142 8.30 -2.66 -10.11
N PHE A 143 8.12 -3.76 -9.39
CA PHE A 143 7.55 -3.71 -8.03
C PHE A 143 8.35 -2.75 -7.13
N ARG A 144 9.67 -2.83 -7.18
CA ARG A 144 10.52 -1.92 -6.41
C ARG A 144 10.57 -0.52 -7.01
N ARG A 145 10.77 -0.41 -8.32
CA ARG A 145 11.07 0.86 -9.01
C ARG A 145 9.84 1.74 -9.17
N THR A 146 8.70 1.17 -9.55
CA THR A 146 7.44 1.88 -9.77
C THR A 146 6.59 1.95 -8.49
N PHE A 147 6.55 0.90 -7.67
CA PHE A 147 5.68 0.87 -6.47
C PHE A 147 6.41 1.19 -5.16
N GLU A 148 7.39 0.39 -4.74
CA GLU A 148 8.08 0.57 -3.43
C GLU A 148 8.76 1.93 -3.27
N ARG A 149 9.46 2.39 -4.31
CA ARG A 149 10.17 3.66 -4.27
C ARG A 149 9.26 4.88 -4.38
N ALA A 150 8.15 4.78 -5.11
CA ALA A 150 7.19 5.88 -5.24
C ALA A 150 6.40 6.07 -3.94
N PHE A 151 5.77 5.00 -3.44
CA PHE A 151 4.90 5.06 -2.26
C PHE A 151 5.65 4.76 -0.96
N ARG A 152 6.65 5.58 -0.66
CA ARG A 152 7.63 5.33 0.43
C ARG A 152 7.32 6.00 1.78
N ALA A 153 6.25 6.79 1.87
CA ALA A 153 5.92 7.50 3.10
C ALA A 153 5.62 6.51 4.25
N PRO A 154 6.09 6.75 5.49
CA PRO A 154 5.91 5.81 6.61
C PRO A 154 4.45 5.40 6.87
N SER A 155 3.51 6.31 6.64
CA SER A 155 2.06 6.09 6.75
C SER A 155 1.49 5.11 5.73
N LEU A 156 2.27 4.66 4.74
CA LEU A 156 1.86 3.75 3.66
C LEU A 156 2.60 2.40 3.70
N LEU A 157 3.40 2.13 4.75
CA LEU A 157 4.30 0.98 4.81
C LEU A 157 3.74 -0.23 5.57
N ALA A 158 2.55 -0.12 6.17
CA ALA A 158 1.96 -1.21 6.92
C ALA A 158 1.71 -2.45 6.02
N PRO A 159 1.88 -3.68 6.54
CA PRO A 159 1.49 -4.89 5.82
C PRO A 159 0.02 -4.84 5.40
N GLY A 160 -0.23 -5.25 4.16
CA GLY A 160 -1.54 -5.20 3.51
C GLY A 160 -2.16 -3.81 3.31
N PHE A 161 -1.38 -2.73 3.41
CA PHE A 161 -1.91 -1.37 3.26
C PHE A 161 -2.53 -1.11 1.88
N PHE A 162 -1.91 -1.57 0.79
CA PHE A 162 -2.45 -1.46 -0.56
C PHE A 162 -3.27 -2.69 -0.87
N ARG A 163 -4.60 -2.55 -0.88
CA ARG A 163 -5.55 -3.57 -1.32
C ARG A 163 -5.84 -3.34 -2.79
N VAL A 164 -5.41 -4.26 -3.65
CA VAL A 164 -5.33 -4.00 -5.09
C VAL A 164 -6.30 -4.86 -5.89
N VAL A 165 -6.73 -4.36 -7.05
CA VAL A 165 -7.41 -5.15 -8.09
C VAL A 165 -6.86 -4.72 -9.44
N ALA A 166 -6.76 -5.65 -10.40
CA ALA A 166 -6.09 -5.42 -11.68
C ALA A 166 -6.87 -4.54 -12.64
N GLY A 167 -6.14 -3.79 -13.47
CA GLY A 167 -6.64 -3.15 -14.68
C GLY A 167 -6.20 -3.89 -15.94
N ASN A 168 -6.58 -3.39 -17.11
CA ASN A 168 -6.22 -4.02 -18.39
C ASN A 168 -4.70 -4.06 -18.62
N HIS A 169 -3.96 -3.02 -18.26
CA HIS A 169 -2.51 -3.03 -18.46
C HIS A 169 -1.80 -4.04 -17.56
N ASP A 170 -2.40 -4.42 -16.44
CA ASP A 170 -1.90 -5.49 -15.58
C ASP A 170 -2.12 -6.87 -16.21
N HIS A 171 -3.28 -7.08 -16.84
CA HIS A 171 -3.66 -8.29 -17.59
C HIS A 171 -2.89 -8.47 -18.90
N ASP A 172 -2.40 -7.38 -19.52
CA ASP A 172 -1.44 -7.45 -20.63
C ASP A 172 -0.09 -8.06 -20.21
N GLY A 173 0.19 -8.08 -18.90
CA GLY A 173 1.37 -8.73 -18.32
C GLY A 173 1.05 -10.06 -17.66
N ASN A 174 1.89 -10.45 -16.69
CA ASN A 174 1.67 -11.64 -15.90
C ASN A 174 0.89 -11.29 -14.62
N ILE A 175 -0.43 -11.50 -14.63
CA ILE A 175 -1.24 -11.17 -13.45
C ILE A 175 -0.95 -12.09 -12.26
N SER A 176 -0.62 -13.36 -12.52
CA SER A 176 -0.21 -14.33 -11.49
C SER A 176 1.05 -13.87 -10.75
N ALA A 177 1.94 -13.11 -11.40
CA ALA A 177 3.09 -12.50 -10.74
C ALA A 177 2.69 -11.46 -9.69
N GLN A 178 1.61 -10.69 -9.89
CA GLN A 178 1.13 -9.74 -8.90
C GLN A 178 0.52 -10.45 -7.68
N LEU A 179 -0.18 -11.56 -7.88
CA LEU A 179 -0.65 -12.44 -6.80
C LEU A 179 0.52 -13.07 -6.04
N ALA A 180 1.51 -13.60 -6.76
CA ALA A 180 2.71 -14.18 -6.18
C ALA A 180 3.53 -13.14 -5.39
N TYR A 181 3.66 -11.91 -5.89
CA TYR A 181 4.28 -10.81 -5.16
C TYR A 181 3.52 -10.49 -3.86
N ALA A 182 2.18 -10.54 -3.88
CA ALA A 182 1.35 -10.35 -2.70
C ALA A 182 1.59 -11.39 -1.59
N SER A 183 1.92 -12.63 -1.98
CA SER A 183 2.12 -13.76 -1.05
C SER A 183 3.36 -13.64 -0.16
N ARG A 184 4.23 -12.66 -0.42
CA ARG A 184 5.43 -12.41 0.37
C ARG A 184 5.08 -12.04 1.82
N ARG A 185 5.93 -12.50 2.75
CA ARG A 185 5.82 -12.15 4.17
C ARG A 185 5.88 -10.63 4.36
N ASN A 186 4.97 -10.11 5.19
CA ASN A 186 4.83 -8.68 5.49
C ASN A 186 4.69 -7.79 4.24
N SER A 187 4.15 -8.34 3.14
CA SER A 187 3.87 -7.53 1.97
C SER A 187 2.86 -6.44 2.30
N ARG A 188 3.19 -5.19 1.94
CA ARG A 188 2.23 -4.07 1.94
C ARG A 188 1.26 -4.12 0.75
N TRP A 189 1.49 -5.04 -0.18
CA TRP A 189 0.66 -5.33 -1.34
C TRP A 189 -0.24 -6.51 -1.03
N TYR A 190 -1.55 -6.25 -0.88
CA TYR A 190 -2.58 -7.21 -0.58
C TYR A 190 -3.39 -7.53 -1.83
N TYR A 191 -3.18 -8.73 -2.37
CA TYR A 191 -3.90 -9.24 -3.53
C TYR A 191 -4.15 -10.75 -3.38
N PRO A 192 -5.18 -11.16 -2.62
CA PRO A 192 -5.41 -12.57 -2.29
C PRO A 192 -6.03 -13.38 -3.43
N ALA A 193 -6.75 -12.72 -4.33
CA ALA A 193 -7.41 -13.30 -5.51
C ALA A 193 -7.71 -12.17 -6.50
N LEU A 194 -7.97 -12.50 -7.77
CA LEU A 194 -8.27 -11.50 -8.80
C LEU A 194 -9.49 -10.64 -8.47
N GLN A 195 -10.51 -11.25 -7.86
CA GLN A 195 -11.64 -10.56 -7.24
C GLN A 195 -11.84 -11.07 -5.81
N TYR A 196 -12.13 -10.18 -4.87
CA TYR A 196 -12.29 -10.53 -3.47
C TYR A 196 -13.13 -9.51 -2.72
N ALA A 197 -13.62 -9.90 -1.55
CA ALA A 197 -14.43 -9.05 -0.70
C ALA A 197 -14.03 -9.17 0.76
N TRP A 198 -14.23 -8.12 1.54
CA TRP A 198 -14.08 -8.13 2.99
C TRP A 198 -15.02 -7.12 3.64
N ARG A 199 -15.05 -7.11 4.98
CA ARG A 199 -15.86 -6.20 5.78
C ARG A 199 -14.97 -5.42 6.74
N GLU A 200 -15.30 -4.16 6.97
CA GLU A 200 -14.62 -3.28 7.91
C GLU A 200 -15.65 -2.66 8.86
N SER A 201 -15.41 -2.74 10.16
CA SER A 201 -16.22 -2.01 11.15
C SER A 201 -15.91 -0.52 11.08
N VAL A 202 -16.97 0.28 11.13
CA VAL A 202 -16.86 1.73 11.29
C VAL A 202 -16.71 2.02 12.79
N PRO A 203 -15.73 2.83 13.20
CA PRO A 203 -15.52 3.16 14.61
C PRO A 203 -16.56 4.18 15.15
N SER A 204 -17.81 4.11 14.69
CA SER A 204 -18.92 5.02 15.03
C SER A 204 -19.62 4.67 16.34
N GLY A 205 -19.41 3.46 16.87
CA GLY A 205 -20.01 2.99 18.12
C GLY A 205 -21.42 2.39 17.98
N ASP A 206 -22.04 2.51 16.82
CA ASP A 206 -23.35 1.93 16.46
C ASP A 206 -23.25 0.53 15.81
N GLY A 207 -22.03 -0.01 15.71
CA GLY A 207 -21.78 -1.33 15.10
C GLY A 207 -21.86 -1.33 13.58
N ALA A 208 -21.87 -0.16 12.90
CA ALA A 208 -21.91 -0.09 11.45
C ALA A 208 -20.71 -0.81 10.79
N VAL A 209 -20.98 -1.46 9.66
CA VAL A 209 -19.99 -2.22 8.88
C VAL A 209 -20.07 -1.82 7.41
N VAL A 210 -18.92 -1.61 6.79
CA VAL A 210 -18.78 -1.40 5.34
C VAL A 210 -18.28 -2.68 4.70
N ALA A 211 -18.98 -3.15 3.66
CA ALA A 211 -18.49 -4.24 2.81
C ALA A 211 -17.75 -3.66 1.60
N PHE A 212 -16.53 -4.14 1.38
CA PHE A 212 -15.75 -3.85 0.18
C PHE A 212 -15.80 -5.05 -0.75
N VAL A 213 -16.15 -4.82 -2.01
CA VAL A 213 -16.18 -5.84 -3.06
C VAL A 213 -15.33 -5.30 -4.21
N LEU A 214 -14.13 -5.86 -4.37
CA LEU A 214 -13.22 -5.52 -5.45
C LEU A 214 -13.39 -6.53 -6.58
N ILE A 215 -13.70 -6.01 -7.77
CA ILE A 215 -14.02 -6.80 -8.96
C ILE A 215 -12.94 -6.60 -10.01
N ASP A 216 -12.60 -7.68 -10.70
CA ASP A 216 -11.73 -7.64 -11.85
C ASP A 216 -12.59 -7.47 -13.11
N THR A 217 -12.60 -6.27 -13.67
CA THR A 217 -13.45 -5.94 -14.81
C THR A 217 -12.99 -6.61 -16.10
N VAL A 218 -11.72 -7.03 -16.20
CA VAL A 218 -11.23 -7.78 -17.35
C VAL A 218 -11.81 -9.20 -17.36
N LEU A 219 -11.98 -9.81 -16.18
CA LEU A 219 -12.67 -11.10 -16.07
C LEU A 219 -14.18 -11.01 -16.39
N LEU A 220 -14.80 -9.85 -16.13
CA LEU A 220 -16.23 -9.63 -16.37
C LEU A 220 -16.55 -9.20 -17.81
N CYS A 221 -15.69 -8.36 -18.39
CA CYS A 221 -15.99 -7.63 -19.62
C CYS A 221 -14.98 -7.91 -20.75
N GLY A 222 -13.84 -8.53 -20.44
CA GLY A 222 -12.74 -8.74 -21.37
C GLY A 222 -11.77 -7.58 -21.42
N MET A 223 -10.66 -7.80 -22.11
CA MET A 223 -9.71 -6.74 -22.43
C MET A 223 -10.36 -5.70 -23.35
N PRO A 224 -9.90 -4.43 -23.34
CA PRO A 224 -10.41 -3.42 -24.26
C PRO A 224 -10.42 -3.91 -25.70
N ARG A 225 -11.58 -3.76 -26.38
CA ARG A 225 -11.83 -4.22 -27.76
C ARG A 225 -11.82 -5.74 -27.97
N GLN A 226 -11.93 -6.51 -26.90
CA GLN A 226 -12.17 -7.96 -26.95
C GLN A 226 -13.56 -8.28 -26.37
N PRO A 227 -14.19 -9.38 -26.78
CA PRO A 227 -15.41 -9.83 -26.13
C PRO A 227 -15.13 -10.28 -24.68
N PRO A 228 -16.17 -10.36 -23.83
CA PRO A 228 -16.04 -10.96 -22.51
C PRO A 228 -15.46 -12.39 -22.56
N PRO A 229 -14.66 -12.79 -21.55
CA PRO A 229 -14.17 -14.16 -21.43
C PRO A 229 -15.31 -15.17 -21.34
N ALA A 230 -15.06 -16.40 -21.78
CA ALA A 230 -16.06 -17.47 -21.77
C ALA A 230 -16.61 -17.78 -20.36
N ASP A 231 -15.82 -17.52 -19.32
CA ASP A 231 -16.16 -17.73 -17.92
C ASP A 231 -16.67 -16.47 -17.19
N ALA A 232 -16.91 -15.35 -17.90
CA ALA A 232 -17.39 -14.09 -17.33
C ALA A 232 -18.65 -14.27 -16.45
N GLU A 233 -19.57 -15.15 -16.85
CA GLU A 233 -20.80 -15.45 -16.10
C GLU A 233 -20.51 -16.01 -14.68
N THR A 234 -19.41 -16.75 -14.51
CA THR A 234 -18.97 -17.22 -13.18
C THR A 234 -18.61 -16.04 -12.28
N HIS A 235 -17.96 -15.04 -12.83
CA HIS A 235 -17.56 -13.84 -12.10
C HIS A 235 -18.77 -12.93 -11.78
N TRP A 236 -19.72 -12.81 -12.71
CA TRP A 236 -20.99 -12.12 -12.46
C TRP A 236 -21.81 -12.78 -11.36
N ARG A 237 -21.93 -14.11 -11.36
CA ARG A 237 -22.59 -14.87 -10.28
C ARG A 237 -21.90 -14.69 -8.94
N TRP A 238 -20.57 -14.70 -8.94
CA TRP A 238 -19.79 -14.42 -7.73
C TRP A 238 -20.14 -13.04 -7.16
N LEU A 239 -20.18 -12.00 -8.00
CA LEU A 239 -20.53 -10.64 -7.60
C LEU A 239 -21.96 -10.56 -7.08
N ALA A 240 -22.92 -11.08 -7.85
CA ALA A 240 -24.34 -11.10 -7.48
C ALA A 240 -24.58 -11.77 -6.13
N ALA A 241 -23.85 -12.84 -5.81
CA ALA A 241 -23.94 -13.51 -4.51
C ALA A 241 -23.44 -12.65 -3.33
N ARG A 242 -22.49 -11.72 -3.55
CA ARG A 242 -21.99 -10.81 -2.50
C ARG A 242 -22.86 -9.56 -2.32
N THR A 243 -23.59 -9.16 -3.36
CA THR A 243 -24.43 -7.97 -3.32
C THR A 243 -25.90 -8.26 -3.00
N ARG A 244 -26.31 -9.54 -3.05
CA ARG A 244 -27.67 -9.99 -2.72
C ARG A 244 -28.07 -9.58 -1.30
N GLY A 245 -29.21 -8.90 -1.18
CA GLY A 245 -29.85 -8.56 0.12
C GLY A 245 -29.41 -7.23 0.74
N ALA A 246 -28.46 -6.53 0.15
CA ALA A 246 -28.16 -5.17 0.59
C ALA A 246 -29.18 -4.17 -0.01
N PRO A 247 -29.69 -3.22 0.78
CA PRO A 247 -30.63 -2.20 0.31
C PRO A 247 -30.08 -1.44 -0.92
N GLN A 248 -30.93 -1.05 -1.87
CA GLN A 248 -30.50 -0.28 -3.05
C GLN A 248 -29.79 1.04 -2.69
N ASN A 249 -30.10 1.64 -1.54
CA ASN A 249 -29.46 2.84 -1.00
C ASN A 249 -28.21 2.56 -0.14
N ALA A 250 -27.81 1.29 0.04
CA ALA A 250 -26.62 0.89 0.80
C ALA A 250 -25.35 0.78 -0.06
N TRP A 251 -25.46 0.98 -1.37
CA TRP A 251 -24.33 0.89 -2.31
C TRP A 251 -24.00 2.24 -2.91
N SER A 252 -22.71 2.56 -2.93
CA SER A 252 -22.16 3.54 -3.85
C SER A 252 -21.31 2.78 -4.87
N VAL A 253 -21.85 2.59 -6.08
CA VAL A 253 -21.09 2.03 -7.19
C VAL A 253 -20.26 3.17 -7.78
N HIS A 254 -18.95 3.14 -7.54
CA HIS A 254 -18.01 4.04 -8.20
C HIS A 254 -17.54 3.39 -9.50
N ASP A 255 -18.42 3.39 -10.50
CA ASP A 255 -18.05 3.11 -11.90
C ASP A 255 -17.87 4.46 -12.62
N ARG A 256 -16.72 4.67 -13.25
CA ARG A 256 -16.50 5.80 -14.18
C ARG A 256 -16.53 5.30 -15.62
N SER A 257 -17.63 4.68 -16.02
CA SER A 257 -18.00 4.57 -17.44
C SER A 257 -18.83 5.77 -17.94
N THR A 258 -19.24 6.70 -17.06
CA THR A 258 -20.06 7.88 -17.44
C THR A 258 -19.61 9.17 -16.75
N SER A 259 -18.41 9.68 -17.06
CA SER A 259 -18.10 11.12 -16.96
C SER A 259 -16.83 11.48 -17.70
N LEU A 260 -16.92 11.42 -19.02
CA LEU A 260 -16.36 12.43 -19.91
C LEU A 260 -17.45 12.70 -20.95
N LYS A 261 -18.28 13.71 -20.66
CA LYS A 261 -18.95 14.48 -21.73
C LYS A 261 -17.94 15.50 -22.24
#